data_AF-A0A537DVN4-F1
#
_entry.id   AF-A0A537DVN4-F1
#
_cell.length_a   1.000
_cell.length_b   1.000
_cell.length_c   1.000
_cell.angle_alpha   90.00
_cell.angle_beta   90.00
_cell.angle_gamma   90.00
#
_symmetry.space_group_name_H-M   'P 1'
#
loop_
_entity.id
_entity.type
_entity.pdbx_description
1 polymer ?
#
loop_
_entity_poly.entity_id
_entity_poly.type
_entity_poly.pdbx_seq_one_letter_code
_entity_poly.pdbx_strand_id
1 'polypeptide(L)'
;MQKPSLTSSAISILSFILGAWLIFDGTRKIVTGYYAGEQTIGLGPWATLVSAIGIRPSDMAFPFLLLGVLWIVNGVIVVLGSSARYERTIAISIVALFYAIPGTIVGIITITLSLRERHLAGPSKKQPASLQLMSEGSEN
;
A
#
# COMPACT_ATOMS: atom_id res chain seq x y z
N MET A 1 -6.05 -2.30 23.42
CA MET A 1 -5.71 -1.90 22.03
C MET A 1 -5.12 -0.49 22.07
N GLN A 2 -3.86 -0.31 21.67
CA GLN A 2 -3.30 1.04 21.53
C GLN A 2 -4.06 1.79 20.43
N LYS A 3 -4.30 3.09 20.62
CA LYS A 3 -4.94 3.92 19.59
C LYS A 3 -4.04 3.94 18.35
N PRO A 4 -4.56 3.67 17.15
CA PRO A 4 -3.76 3.74 15.93
C PRO A 4 -3.22 5.15 15.75
N SER A 5 -1.96 5.27 15.31
CA SER A 5 -1.35 6.57 15.02
C SER A 5 -2.11 7.26 13.87
N LEU A 6 -2.03 8.59 13.80
CA LEU A 6 -2.64 9.37 12.71
C LEU A 6 -2.22 8.81 11.34
N THR A 7 -0.95 8.44 11.20
CA THR A 7 -0.41 7.85 9.97
C THR A 7 -1.02 6.48 9.66
N SER A 8 -1.18 5.62 10.67
CA SER A 8 -1.79 4.30 10.50
C SER A 8 -3.25 4.43 10.07
N SER A 9 -3.98 5.37 10.68
CA SER A 9 -5.36 5.68 10.30
C SER A 9 -5.44 6.23 8.87
N ALA A 10 -4.54 7.15 8.48
CA ALA A 10 -4.48 7.69 7.14
C ALA A 10 -4.18 6.60 6.08
N ILE A 11 -3.16 5.75 6.33
CA ILE A 11 -2.82 4.64 5.43
C ILE A 11 -4.00 3.66 5.32
N SER A 12 -4.68 3.38 6.42
CA SER A 12 -5.85 2.49 6.44
C SER A 12 -7.00 3.06 5.60
N ILE A 13 -7.36 4.33 5.80
CA ILE A 13 -8.40 5.02 5.02
C ILE A 13 -8.06 5.01 3.53
N LEU A 14 -6.82 5.37 3.17
CA LEU A 14 -6.36 5.35 1.79
C LEU A 14 -6.42 3.94 1.18
N SER A 15 -6.08 2.93 1.98
CA SER A 15 -6.17 1.52 1.57
C SER A 15 -7.62 1.12 1.28
N PHE A 16 -8.58 1.54 2.12
CA PHE A 16 -9.99 1.27 1.88
C PHE A 16 -10.53 1.99 0.65
N ILE A 17 -10.19 3.27 0.46
CA ILE A 17 -10.63 4.06 -0.69
C ILE A 17 -10.14 3.42 -1.99
N LEU A 18 -8.85 3.10 -2.08
CA LEU A 18 -8.28 2.52 -3.29
C LEU A 18 -8.76 1.08 -3.51
N GLY A 19 -8.85 0.28 -2.44
CA GLY A 19 -9.38 -1.07 -2.51
C GLY A 19 -10.82 -1.10 -3.04
N ALA A 20 -11.68 -0.24 -2.50
CA ALA A 20 -13.06 -0.11 -2.96
C ALA A 20 -13.15 0.36 -4.42
N TRP A 21 -12.30 1.32 -4.82
CA TRP A 21 -12.24 1.79 -6.20
C TRP A 21 -11.87 0.67 -7.17
N LEU A 22 -10.82 -0.11 -6.88
CA LEU A 22 -10.37 -1.23 -7.71
C LEU A 22 -11.42 -2.33 -7.81
N ILE A 23 -12.09 -2.65 -6.71
CA ILE A 23 -13.18 -3.64 -6.71
C ILE A 23 -14.35 -3.15 -7.55
N PHE A 24 -14.76 -1.89 -7.37
CA PHE A 24 -15.83 -1.28 -8.15
C PHE A 24 -15.50 -1.31 -9.65
N ASP A 25 -14.31 -0.85 -10.02
CA ASP A 25 -13.93 -0.70 -11.42
C ASP A 25 -13.70 -2.04 -12.12
N GLY A 26 -13.07 -3.01 -11.43
CA GLY A 26 -12.95 -4.39 -11.92
C GLY A 26 -14.31 -5.09 -12.05
N THR A 27 -15.21 -4.90 -11.08
CA THR A 27 -16.58 -5.44 -11.16
C THR A 27 -17.35 -4.81 -12.31
N ARG A 28 -17.23 -3.49 -12.50
CA ARG A 28 -17.83 -2.78 -13.62
C ARG A 28 -17.32 -3.34 -14.95
N LYS A 29 -16.01 -3.57 -15.11
CA LYS A 29 -15.47 -4.19 -16.33
C LYS A 29 -16.10 -5.54 -16.63
N ILE A 30 -16.31 -6.38 -15.61
CA ILE A 30 -16.96 -7.70 -15.76
C ILE A 30 -18.43 -7.56 -16.16
N VAL A 31 -19.17 -6.65 -15.52
CA VAL A 31 -20.61 -6.50 -15.72
C VAL A 31 -20.95 -5.75 -17.01
N THR A 32 -20.23 -4.67 -17.32
CA THR A 32 -20.55 -3.76 -18.43
C THR A 32 -19.61 -3.89 -19.61
N GLY A 33 -18.52 -4.66 -19.49
CA GLY A 33 -17.49 -4.77 -20.52
C GLY A 33 -16.51 -3.58 -20.59
N TYR A 34 -16.66 -2.57 -19.72
CA TYR A 34 -15.84 -1.35 -19.74
C TYR A 34 -15.39 -0.92 -18.34
N TYR A 35 -14.14 -0.47 -18.22
CA TYR A 35 -13.67 0.25 -17.05
C TYR A 35 -14.30 1.65 -16.98
N ALA A 36 -14.34 2.21 -15.78
CA ALA A 36 -14.73 3.59 -15.54
C ALA A 36 -13.81 4.53 -16.33
N GLY A 37 -14.40 5.37 -17.17
CA GLY A 37 -13.66 6.32 -17.99
C GLY A 37 -13.01 5.73 -19.24
N GLU A 38 -13.10 4.41 -19.50
CA GLU A 38 -12.48 3.77 -20.66
C GLU A 38 -12.91 4.42 -21.99
N GLN A 39 -14.18 4.84 -22.08
CA GLN A 39 -14.73 5.46 -23.29
C GLN A 39 -14.46 6.97 -23.40
N THR A 40 -14.13 7.64 -22.30
CA THR A 40 -13.97 9.11 -22.28
C THR A 40 -12.52 9.53 -22.29
N ILE A 41 -11.68 8.87 -21.48
CA ILE A 41 -10.25 9.20 -21.30
C ILE A 41 -9.33 8.07 -21.80
N GLY A 42 -9.91 6.95 -22.25
CA GLY A 42 -9.15 5.77 -22.64
C GLY A 42 -8.68 4.95 -21.45
N LEU A 43 -7.97 3.86 -21.74
CA LEU A 43 -7.27 3.08 -20.73
C LEU A 43 -6.00 3.84 -20.31
N GLY A 44 -5.76 3.95 -19.01
CA GLY A 44 -4.61 4.68 -18.47
C GLY A 44 -3.25 4.11 -18.90
N PRO A 45 -2.12 4.76 -18.55
CA PRO A 45 -0.77 4.39 -19.00
C PRO A 45 -0.38 2.91 -18.77
N TRP A 46 -1.01 2.27 -17.80
CA TRP A 46 -0.87 0.86 -17.52
C TRP A 46 -1.23 -0.05 -18.70
N ALA A 47 -2.22 0.32 -19.51
CA ALA A 47 -2.64 -0.48 -20.65
C ALA A 47 -1.52 -0.60 -21.69
N THR A 48 -0.71 0.44 -21.86
CA THR A 48 0.49 0.40 -22.71
C THR A 48 1.52 -0.59 -22.19
N LEU A 49 1.80 -0.57 -20.88
CA LEU A 49 2.79 -1.46 -20.25
C LEU A 49 2.36 -2.94 -20.34
N VAL A 50 1.10 -3.20 -20.07
CA VAL A 50 0.52 -4.54 -20.07
C VAL A 50 0.46 -5.08 -21.51
N SER A 51 0.10 -4.23 -22.48
CA SER A 51 0.17 -4.57 -23.90
C SER A 51 1.59 -4.84 -24.37
N ALA A 52 2.59 -4.09 -23.87
CA ALA A 52 3.99 -4.25 -24.25
C ALA A 52 4.57 -5.62 -23.84
N ILE A 53 4.03 -6.25 -22.79
CA ILE A 53 4.41 -7.61 -22.38
C ILE A 53 3.47 -8.69 -22.95
N GLY A 54 2.62 -8.34 -23.93
CA GLY A 54 1.75 -9.27 -24.65
C GLY A 54 0.43 -9.60 -23.94
N ILE A 55 0.09 -8.92 -22.85
CA ILE A 55 -1.18 -9.12 -22.15
C ILE A 55 -2.21 -8.12 -22.68
N ARG A 56 -3.41 -8.60 -23.00
CA ARG A 56 -4.51 -7.71 -23.38
C ARG A 56 -5.02 -6.92 -22.17
N PRO A 57 -5.04 -5.58 -22.20
CA PRO A 57 -5.53 -4.77 -21.08
C PRO A 57 -6.96 -5.09 -20.63
N SER A 58 -7.80 -5.57 -21.54
CA SER A 58 -9.17 -5.99 -21.25
C SER A 58 -9.27 -7.15 -20.26
N ASP A 59 -8.19 -7.94 -20.13
CA ASP A 59 -8.17 -9.18 -19.35
C ASP A 59 -7.71 -8.91 -17.89
N MET A 60 -7.42 -7.65 -17.55
CA MET A 60 -6.90 -7.24 -16.24
C MET A 60 -7.97 -7.08 -15.15
N ALA A 61 -9.24 -7.38 -15.44
CA ALA A 61 -10.35 -7.18 -14.49
C ALA A 61 -10.15 -7.99 -13.19
N PHE A 62 -9.80 -9.27 -13.32
CA PHE A 62 -9.53 -10.14 -12.16
C PHE A 62 -8.28 -9.73 -11.38
N PRO A 63 -7.13 -9.43 -12.01
CA PRO A 63 -5.99 -8.83 -11.32
C PRO A 63 -6.34 -7.59 -10.49
N PHE A 64 -7.16 -6.68 -11.03
CA PHE A 64 -7.56 -5.48 -10.30
C PHE A 64 -8.52 -5.76 -9.14
N LEU A 65 -9.44 -6.72 -9.28
CA LEU A 65 -10.27 -7.17 -8.17
C LEU A 65 -9.41 -7.74 -7.03
N LEU A 66 -8.46 -8.62 -7.37
CA LEU A 66 -7.54 -9.21 -6.40
C LEU A 66 -6.71 -8.13 -5.70
N LEU A 67 -6.17 -7.18 -6.48
CA LEU A 67 -5.42 -6.05 -5.94
C LEU A 67 -6.29 -5.20 -5.00
N GLY A 68 -7.55 -4.98 -5.35
CA GLY A 68 -8.51 -4.28 -4.50
C GLY A 68 -8.73 -4.98 -3.16
N VAL A 69 -8.92 -6.30 -3.18
CA VAL A 69 -9.02 -7.10 -1.94
C VAL A 69 -7.74 -7.01 -1.11
N LEU A 70 -6.57 -7.07 -1.74
CA LEU A 70 -5.27 -6.92 -1.04
C LEU A 70 -5.17 -5.55 -0.34
N TRP A 71 -5.65 -4.48 -0.96
CA TRP A 71 -5.71 -3.16 -0.34
C TRP A 71 -6.64 -3.11 0.88
N ILE A 72 -7.84 -3.70 0.79
CA ILE A 72 -8.76 -3.80 1.93
C ILE A 72 -8.11 -4.56 3.09
N VAL A 73 -7.51 -5.72 2.81
CA VAL A 73 -6.81 -6.53 3.81
C VAL A 73 -5.64 -5.76 4.44
N ASN A 74 -4.88 -5.01 3.63
CA ASN A 74 -3.81 -4.15 4.14
C ASN A 74 -4.33 -3.08 5.10
N GLY A 75 -5.44 -2.42 4.76
CA GLY A 75 -6.09 -1.42 5.62
C GLY A 75 -6.43 -1.97 7.01
N VAL A 76 -6.90 -3.21 7.08
CA VAL A 76 -7.17 -3.93 8.34
C VAL A 76 -5.89 -4.25 9.09
N ILE A 77 -4.88 -4.82 8.42
CA ILE A 77 -3.59 -5.20 9.04
C ILE A 77 -2.87 -3.99 9.65
N VAL A 78 -2.90 -2.84 8.95
CA VAL A 78 -2.27 -1.60 9.42
C VAL A 78 -2.88 -1.12 10.73
N VAL A 79 -4.21 -1.20 10.88
CA VAL A 79 -4.91 -0.84 12.13
C VAL A 79 -4.60 -1.82 13.26
N LEU A 80 -4.40 -3.11 12.94
CA LEU A 80 -4.04 -4.14 13.92
C LEU A 80 -2.58 -4.02 14.40
N GLY A 81 -1.77 -3.13 13.85
CA GLY A 81 -0.44 -2.80 14.38
C GLY A 81 0.65 -3.85 14.12
N SER A 82 0.54 -4.65 13.05
CA SER A 82 1.53 -5.67 12.71
C SER A 82 2.94 -5.09 12.50
N SER A 83 3.98 -5.81 12.91
CA SER A 83 5.40 -5.42 12.79
C SER A 83 5.89 -5.29 11.34
N ALA A 84 5.26 -5.99 10.39
CA ALA A 84 5.60 -5.95 8.96
C ALA A 84 4.68 -5.01 8.13
N ARG A 85 3.98 -4.08 8.80
CA ARG A 85 2.94 -3.22 8.19
C ARG A 85 3.46 -2.32 7.07
N TYR A 86 4.71 -1.86 7.16
CA TYR A 86 5.26 -0.86 6.23
C TYR A 86 5.86 -1.51 4.99
N GLU A 87 6.58 -2.63 5.11
CA GLU A 87 7.14 -3.33 3.96
C GLU A 87 6.02 -3.84 3.03
N ARG A 88 4.94 -4.38 3.60
CA ARG A 88 3.76 -4.80 2.85
C ARG A 88 3.06 -3.64 2.16
N THR A 89 2.85 -2.53 2.87
CA THR A 89 2.22 -1.33 2.30
C THR A 89 3.04 -0.81 1.11
N ILE A 90 4.38 -0.74 1.23
CA ILE A 90 5.24 -0.32 0.12
C ILE A 90 5.12 -1.27 -1.07
N ALA A 91 5.16 -2.58 -0.85
CA ALA A 91 5.06 -3.57 -1.92
C ALA A 91 3.74 -3.47 -2.70
N ILE A 92 2.60 -3.38 -2.00
CA ILE A 92 1.30 -3.23 -2.67
C ILE A 92 1.14 -1.86 -3.33
N SER A 93 1.72 -0.79 -2.75
CA SER A 93 1.70 0.54 -3.33
C SER A 93 2.45 0.58 -4.65
N ILE A 94 3.60 -0.10 -4.77
CA ILE A 94 4.34 -0.20 -6.04
C ILE A 94 3.48 -0.85 -7.13
N VAL A 95 2.75 -1.92 -6.81
CA VAL A 95 1.83 -2.56 -7.75
C VAL A 95 0.66 -1.64 -8.10
N ALA A 96 0.16 -0.87 -7.15
CA ALA A 96 -0.93 0.09 -7.36
C ALA A 96 -0.54 1.33 -8.17
N LEU A 97 0.74 1.70 -8.23
CA LEU A 97 1.23 2.80 -9.09
C LEU A 97 0.93 2.52 -10.57
N PHE A 98 0.78 1.25 -10.93
CA PHE A 98 0.38 0.80 -12.26
C PHE A 98 -1.14 0.82 -12.47
N TYR A 99 -1.93 1.37 -11.56
CA TYR A 99 -3.32 1.71 -11.83
C TYR A 99 -3.42 3.20 -12.19
N ALA A 100 -4.34 3.56 -13.10
CA ALA A 100 -4.55 4.95 -13.55
C ALA A 100 -4.68 5.95 -12.38
N ILE A 101 -4.67 7.26 -12.68
CA ILE A 101 -4.73 8.43 -11.78
C ILE A 101 -5.00 8.14 -10.27
N PRO A 102 -6.15 7.54 -9.86
CA PRO A 102 -6.40 7.19 -8.45
C PRO A 102 -5.33 6.31 -7.79
N GLY A 103 -4.81 5.28 -8.47
CA GLY A 103 -3.78 4.39 -7.94
C GLY A 103 -2.43 5.07 -7.79
N THR A 104 -2.05 5.93 -8.75
CA THR A 104 -0.82 6.71 -8.67
C THR A 104 -0.84 7.68 -7.48
N ILE A 105 -1.93 8.44 -7.30
CA ILE A 105 -2.05 9.41 -6.21
C ILE A 105 -1.99 8.71 -4.85
N VAL A 106 -2.81 7.67 -4.67
CA VAL A 106 -2.84 6.93 -3.40
C VAL A 106 -1.53 6.20 -3.15
N GLY A 107 -0.92 5.61 -4.17
CA GLY A 107 0.38 4.94 -4.09
C GLY A 107 1.49 5.88 -3.62
N ILE A 108 1.61 7.08 -4.21
CA ILE A 108 2.64 8.07 -3.81
C ILE A 108 2.44 8.51 -2.35
N ILE A 109 1.20 8.81 -1.95
CA ILE A 109 0.91 9.27 -0.58
C ILE A 109 1.25 8.16 0.43
N THR A 110 0.82 6.92 0.17
CA THR A 110 1.06 5.78 1.07
C THR A 110 2.54 5.41 1.17
N ILE A 111 3.31 5.48 0.07
CA ILE A 111 4.77 5.30 0.09
C ILE A 111 5.42 6.37 0.95
N THR A 112 5.08 7.64 0.73
CA THR A 112 5.67 8.78 1.45
C THR A 112 5.43 8.68 2.95
N LEU A 113 4.19 8.36 3.36
CA LEU A 113 3.84 8.16 4.76
C LEU A 113 4.57 6.97 5.39
N SER A 114 4.64 5.85 4.67
CA SER A 114 5.30 4.63 5.15
C SER A 114 6.81 4.83 5.34
N LEU A 115 7.47 5.50 4.39
CA LEU A 115 8.89 5.83 4.50
C LEU A 115 9.16 6.78 5.67
N ARG A 116 8.32 7.80 5.86
CA ARG A 116 8.48 8.76 6.97
C ARG A 116 8.38 8.05 8.33
N GLU A 117 7.38 7.19 8.52
CA GLU A 117 7.25 6.41 9.76
C GLU A 117 8.43 5.46 9.98
N ARG A 118 8.92 4.79 8.92
CA ARG A 118 10.09 3.93 9.02
C ARG A 118 11.35 4.70 9.43
N HIS A 119 11.52 5.93 8.93
CA HIS A 119 12.61 6.82 9.32
C HIS A 119 12.49 7.29 10.78
N LEU A 120 11.27 7.63 11.22
CA LEU A 120 11.00 8.02 12.62
C LEU A 120 11.17 6.82 13.58
N ALA A 121 10.90 5.61 13.11
CA ALA A 121 11.15 4.36 13.81
C ALA A 121 12.60 3.84 13.62
N GLY A 122 13.53 4.70 13.17
CA GLY A 122 14.94 4.40 12.92
C GLY A 122 15.62 3.62 14.06
N PRO A 123 16.71 2.89 13.74
CA PRO A 123 17.15 1.70 14.45
C PRO A 123 17.24 2.01 15.94
N SER A 124 16.50 1.25 16.75
CA SER A 124 16.67 1.21 18.19
C SER A 124 18.17 1.27 18.45
N LYS A 125 18.63 2.38 19.06
CA LYS A 125 20.02 2.55 19.49
C LYS A 125 20.36 1.26 20.21
N LYS A 126 21.14 0.37 19.57
CA LYS A 126 21.86 -0.65 20.31
C LYS A 126 22.75 0.14 21.25
N GLN A 127 22.30 0.29 22.48
CA GLN A 127 23.13 0.80 23.55
C GLN A 127 24.38 -0.08 23.55
N PRO A 128 25.58 0.50 23.36
CA PRO A 128 26.78 -0.31 23.28
C PRO A 128 26.92 -1.07 24.60
N ALA A 129 27.15 -2.38 24.51
CA ALA A 129 27.30 -3.28 25.67
C ALA A 129 28.39 -2.81 26.66
N SER A 130 29.25 -1.88 26.25
CA SER A 130 30.24 -1.23 27.10
C SER A 130 29.65 -0.38 28.23
N LEU A 131 28.39 0.07 28.14
CA LEU A 131 27.74 0.86 29.20
C LEU A 131 27.02 0.03 30.27
N GLN A 132 26.74 -1.26 30.02
CA GLN A 132 26.17 -2.14 31.05
C GLN A 132 27.24 -2.64 32.03
N LEU A 133 28.47 -2.90 31.54
CA LEU A 133 29.57 -3.37 32.39
C LEU A 133 30.15 -2.29 33.32
N MET A 134 29.97 -1.00 33.03
CA MET A 134 30.39 0.07 33.94
C MET A 134 29.39 0.34 35.08
N SER A 135 28.13 -0.11 34.93
CA SER A 135 27.10 0.05 35.97
C SER A 135 27.16 -1.07 37.02
N GLU A 136 27.51 -2.30 36.63
CA GLU A 136 27.59 -3.45 37.55
C GLU A 136 28.94 -3.52 38.30
N GLY A 137 29.98 -2.82 37.82
CA GLY A 137 31.30 -2.81 38.45
C GLY A 137 31.50 -1.76 39.56
N SER A 138 30.49 -0.93 39.85
CA SER A 138 30.60 0.16 40.84
C SER A 138 29.87 -0.16 42.16
N GLU A 139 29.24 -1.33 42.29
CA GLU A 139 28.48 -1.72 43.49
C GLU A 139 29.13 -2.86 44.31
N ASN A 140 30.41 -3.20 44.05
CA ASN A 140 31.18 -4.15 44.89
C ASN A 140 32.45 -3.53 45.45
#